data_AF-A0A1G0ZS30-F1
#
_entry.id   AF-A0A1G0ZS30-F1
#
_cell.length_a   1.000
_cell.length_b   1.000
_cell.length_c   1.000
_cell.angle_alpha   90.00
_cell.angle_beta   90.00
_cell.angle_gamma   90.00
#
_symmetry.space_group_name_H-M   'P 1'
#
loop_
_entity.id
_entity.type
_entity.pdbx_description
1 polymer ?
#
loop_
_entity_poly.entity_id
_entity_poly.type
_entity_poly.pdbx_seq_one_letter_code
_entity_poly.pdbx_strand_id
1 'polypeptide(L)' 'MSVALSVRLPERLSKELSHVALLTERPKSFLVQKALESYLHDQADLQIGLDRLRDASDPVISVAEMRKELGL' A
#
# COMPACT_ATOMS: atom_id res chain seq x y z
N MET A 1 4.00 14.71 -15.50
CA MET A 1 5.35 14.31 -16.00
C MET A 1 5.64 12.92 -15.48
N SER A 2 6.26 12.05 -16.28
CA SER A 2 6.77 10.75 -15.83
C SER A 2 8.30 10.80 -15.73
N VAL A 3 8.84 10.11 -14.72
CA VAL A 3 10.28 9.96 -14.50
C VAL A 3 10.63 8.49 -14.66
N ALA A 4 11.71 8.20 -15.38
CA ALA A 4 12.18 6.83 -15.55
C ALA A 4 12.84 6.33 -14.25
N LEU A 5 12.44 5.13 -13.81
CA LEU A 5 13.03 4.43 -12.67
C LEU A 5 13.73 3.17 -13.17
N SER A 6 15.03 3.02 -12.85
CA SER A 6 15.82 1.82 -13.17
C SER A 6 16.30 1.18 -11.89
N VAL A 7 15.90 -0.08 -11.66
CA VAL A 7 16.20 -0.83 -10.43
C VAL A 7 16.61 -2.25 -10.80
N ARG A 8 17.64 -2.77 -10.14
CA ARG A 8 18.02 -4.19 -10.26
C ARG A 8 17.10 -5.04 -9.39
N LEU A 9 16.47 -6.03 -10.01
CA LEU A 9 15.63 -7.01 -9.32
C LEU A 9 16.35 -8.35 -9.23
N PRO A 10 16.22 -9.08 -8.10
CA PRO A 10 16.62 -10.48 -8.03
C PRO A 10 15.95 -11.31 -9.14
N GLU A 11 16.67 -12.30 -9.67
CA GLU A 11 16.20 -13.08 -10.83
C GLU A 11 14.82 -13.73 -10.57
N ARG A 12 14.64 -14.29 -9.37
CA ARG A 12 13.36 -14.89 -8.95
C ARG A 12 12.20 -13.89 -9.03
N LEU A 13 12.39 -12.69 -8.48
CA LEU A 13 11.36 -11.64 -8.48
C LEU A 13 11.04 -11.16 -9.89
N SER A 14 12.06 -11.03 -10.75
CA SER A 14 11.86 -10.70 -12.16
C SER A 14 11.04 -11.75 -12.92
N LYS A 15 11.26 -13.05 -12.63
CA LYS A 15 10.47 -14.15 -13.19
C LYS A 15 9.03 -14.12 -12.71
N GLU A 16 8.80 -13.92 -11.42
CA GLU A 16 7.46 -13.80 -10.84
C GLU A 16 6.69 -12.61 -11.43
N LEU A 17 7.30 -11.43 -11.53
CA LEU A 17 6.70 -10.25 -12.17
C LEU A 17 6.36 -10.51 -13.64
N SER A 18 7.22 -11.24 -14.36
CA SER A 18 6.97 -11.61 -15.75
C SER A 18 5.78 -12.56 -15.89
N HIS A 19 5.65 -13.51 -14.97
CA HIS A 19 4.52 -14.44 -14.94
C HIS A 19 3.20 -13.70 -14.69
N VAL A 20 3.15 -12.80 -13.70
CA VAL A 20 1.94 -12.02 -13.40
C VAL A 20 1.57 -11.09 -14.56
N ALA A 21 2.56 -10.47 -15.21
CA ALA A 21 2.34 -9.63 -16.39
C ALA A 21 1.65 -10.41 -17.53
N LEU A 22 2.07 -11.66 -17.76
CA LEU A 22 1.45 -12.54 -18.75
C LEU A 22 0.01 -12.92 -18.36
N LEU A 23 -0.21 -13.37 -17.12
CA LEU A 23 -1.55 -13.80 -16.65
C LEU A 23 -2.57 -12.66 -16.64
N THR A 24 -2.13 -11.44 -16.36
CA THR A 24 -3.01 -10.26 -16.24
C THR A 24 -3.14 -9.48 -17.54
N GLU A 25 -2.38 -9.86 -18.58
CA GLU A 25 -2.25 -9.11 -19.83
C GLU A 25 -1.88 -7.64 -19.63
N ARG A 26 -1.08 -7.37 -18.59
CA ARG A 26 -0.62 -6.01 -18.24
C ARG A 26 0.89 -5.91 -18.38
N PRO A 27 1.42 -4.75 -18.82
CA PRO A 27 2.85 -4.55 -18.89
C PRO A 27 3.46 -4.52 -17.48
N LYS A 28 4.70 -5.01 -17.35
CA LYS A 28 5.44 -5.04 -16.06
C LYS A 28 5.50 -3.65 -15.41
N SER A 29 5.67 -2.60 -16.21
CA SER A 29 5.70 -1.21 -15.73
C SER A 29 4.40 -0.80 -15.04
N PHE A 30 3.24 -1.21 -15.58
CA PHE A 30 1.94 -0.95 -14.96
C PHE A 30 1.83 -1.64 -13.61
N LEU A 31 2.24 -2.91 -13.52
CA LEU A 31 2.20 -3.66 -12.27
C LEU A 31 3.14 -3.08 -11.23
N VAL A 32 4.36 -2.70 -11.61
CA VAL A 32 5.33 -2.04 -10.71
C VAL A 32 4.78 -0.70 -10.23
N GLN A 33 4.21 0.11 -11.13
CA GLN A 33 3.59 1.38 -10.74
C GLN A 33 2.46 1.16 -9.73
N LYS A 34 1.55 0.22 -9.99
CA LYS A 34 0.42 -0.06 -9.09
C LYS A 34 0.86 -0.63 -7.75
N ALA A 35 1.87 -1.48 -7.74
CA ALA A 35 2.45 -2.00 -6.51
C ALA A 35 3.07 -0.86 -5.66
N LEU A 36 3.77 0.08 -6.30
CA LEU A 36 4.33 1.25 -5.61
C LEU A 36 3.23 2.18 -5.08
N GLU A 37 2.20 2.45 -5.87
CA GLU A 37 1.04 3.27 -5.45
C GLU A 37 0.36 2.65 -4.22
N SER A 38 0.08 1.34 -4.25
CA SER A 38 -0.51 0.62 -3.12
C SER A 38 0.40 0.64 -1.90
N TYR A 39 1.68 0.31 -2.06
CA TYR A 39 2.63 0.29 -0.95
C TYR A 39 2.75 1.65 -0.26
N LEU A 40 2.83 2.73 -1.03
CA LEU A 40 2.93 4.09 -0.48
C LEU A 40 1.64 4.52 0.21
N HIS A 41 0.48 4.13 -0.33
CA HIS A 41 -0.81 4.38 0.32
C HIS A 41 -0.91 3.64 1.66
N ASP A 42 -0.62 2.34 1.67
CA ASP A 42 -0.68 1.50 2.87
C ASP A 42 0.31 1.98 3.95
N GLN A 43 1.50 2.45 3.55
CA GLN A 43 2.47 3.03 4.47
C GLN A 43 1.99 4.36 5.07
N ALA A 44 1.27 5.18 4.31
CA ALA A 44 0.71 6.42 4.84
C ALA A 44 -0.36 6.12 5.91
N ASP A 45 -1.24 5.17 5.63
CA ASP A 45 -2.27 4.73 6.58
C ASP A 45 -1.65 4.11 7.85
N LEU A 46 -0.62 3.28 7.68
CA LEU A 46 0.14 2.72 8.81
C LEU A 46 0.77 3.82 9.66
N GLN A 47 1.38 4.83 9.03
CA GLN A 47 2.01 5.93 9.74
C GLN A 47 0.98 6.73 10.54
N ILE A 48 -0.18 7.03 9.97
CA ILE A 48 -1.30 7.68 10.68
C ILE A 48 -1.70 6.86 11.91
N GLY A 49 -1.85 5.54 11.75
CA GLY A 49 -2.17 4.64 12.87
C GLY A 49 -1.12 4.65 13.97
N LEU A 50 0.17 4.65 13.61
CA LEU A 50 1.27 4.73 14.56
C LEU A 50 1.35 6.08 15.28
N ASP A 51 1.09 7.17 14.57
CA ASP A 51 1.10 8.51 15.13
C ASP A 51 -0.03 8.66 16.15
N ARG A 52 -1.25 8.21 15.80
CA ARG A 52 -2.40 8.16 16.72
C ARG A 52 -2.15 7.27 17.94
N LEU A 53 -1.57 6.08 17.73
CA LEU A 53 -1.24 5.17 18.83
C LEU A 53 -0.25 5.78 19.83
N ARG A 54 0.65 6.65 19.35
CA ARG A 54 1.67 7.31 20.17
C ARG A 54 1.21 8.65 20.75
N ASP A 55 0.06 9.17 20.30
CA ASP A 55 -0.51 10.40 20.80
C ASP A 55 -1.34 10.12 22.06
N ALA A 56 -0.77 10.46 23.22
CA ALA A 56 -1.44 10.32 24.51
C ALA A 56 -2.65 11.28 24.69
N SER A 57 -2.82 12.24 23.78
CA SER A 57 -3.96 13.16 23.75
C SER A 57 -5.08 12.74 22.79
N ASP A 58 -4.88 11.68 21.98
CA ASP A 58 -5.91 11.18 21.07
C ASP A 58 -7.10 10.60 21.87
N PRO A 59 -8.34 11.10 21.65
CA PRO A 59 -9.51 10.61 22.36
C PRO A 59 -9.76 9.12 22.11
N VAL A 60 -9.86 8.34 23.18
CA VAL A 60 -10.23 6.93 23.11
C VAL A 60 -11.74 6.79 23.19
N ILE A 61 -12.32 6.11 22.23
CA ILE A 61 -13.76 5.77 22.19
C ILE A 61 -13.97 4.28 22.48
N SER A 62 -15.14 3.92 22.98
CA SER A 62 -15.54 2.53 23.15
C SER A 62 -15.83 1.86 21.79
N VAL A 63 -15.79 0.53 21.76
CA VAL A 63 -16.14 -0.26 20.55
C VAL A 63 -17.57 0.04 20.08
N ALA A 64 -18.50 0.35 21.00
CA ALA A 64 -19.87 0.71 20.66
C ALA A 64 -19.96 2.05 19.93
N GLU A 65 -19.21 3.06 20.39
CA GLU A 65 -19.13 4.38 19.75
C GLU A 65 -18.47 4.28 18.38
N MET A 66 -17.37 3.52 18.28
CA MET A 66 -16.68 3.28 17.01
C MET A 66 -17.59 2.65 15.95
N ARG A 67 -18.39 1.63 16.31
CA ARG A 67 -19.35 1.00 15.39
C ARG A 67 -20.39 1.99 14.89
N LYS A 68 -20.91 2.82 15.80
CA LYS A 68 -21.87 3.89 15.47
C LYS A 68 -21.27 4.90 14.48
N GLU A 69 -20.01 5.33 14.66
CA GLU A 69 -19.34 6.26 13.75
C GLU A 69 -19.09 5.65 12.36
N LEU A 70 -18.78 4.35 12.29
CA LEU A 70 -18.55 3.63 11.04
C LEU A 70 -19.84 3.19 10.32
N GLY A 71 -21.01 3.42 10.92
CA GLY A 71 -22.30 2.97 10.38
C GLY A 71 -22.48 1.44 10.41
N LEU A 72 -21.85 0.77 11.38
CA LEU A 72 -21.85 -0.69 11.58
C LEU A 72 -22.68 -1.14 12.79
#